data_AF-E3NP73-F1
#
_entry.id   AF-E3NP73-F1
#
_cell.length_a   1.000
_cell.length_b   1.000
_cell.length_c   1.000
_cell.angle_alpha   90.00
_cell.angle_beta   90.00
_cell.angle_gamma   90.00
#
_symmetry.space_group_name_H-M   'P 1'
#
loop_
_entity.id
_entity.type
_entity.pdbx_description
1 polymer ?
#
loop_
_entity_poly.entity_id
_entity_poly.type
_entity_poly.pdbx_seq_one_letter_code
_entity_poly.pdbx_strand_id
1 'polypeptide(L)'
;MFDRDILMMQVGAAMTPPLKFIIHLLQRFGLDKWATIEFEQDEATAAQIKPESKDLSKTMVTIAEEFFQCLILVLCERYAHGVGKTNPIDGVKREVIHILCTGSHTFSQIQQKVSNDINAKRISLHDVVNQVADFREPLSTSAGQFHCKESSLPFYSPFFMHYSKSDRLAAEQSQARVRENLDKNIRACAPPVLPDFLPFFEQIPMLLKSGILIHVFRIVIDRTTRRSRFSSDRLFHKKAEESVGLLALLEGLIGKPESSICPILLEVIVEKYRKLLKFNIGPSEPTLTVD
;
A
#
# COMPACT_ATOMS: atom_id res chain seq x y z
N MET A 1 11.75 -17.25 -3.61
CA MET A 1 11.58 -17.58 -2.18
C MET A 1 10.54 -16.65 -1.59
N PHE A 2 10.75 -15.34 -1.69
CA PHE A 2 9.83 -14.28 -1.26
C PHE A 2 8.35 -14.46 -1.65
N ASP A 3 8.04 -14.75 -2.93
CA ASP A 3 6.66 -14.92 -3.40
C ASP A 3 5.91 -16.04 -2.66
N ARG A 4 6.62 -17.14 -2.35
CA ARG A 4 6.06 -18.26 -1.59
C ARG A 4 5.85 -17.91 -0.12
N ASP A 5 6.70 -17.05 0.43
CA ASP A 5 6.58 -16.57 1.80
C ASP A 5 5.33 -15.68 1.94
N ILE A 6 5.08 -14.78 0.98
CA ILE A 6 3.85 -13.97 0.94
C ILE A 6 2.62 -14.86 0.78
N LEU A 7 2.66 -15.84 -0.13
CA LEU A 7 1.57 -16.81 -0.27
C LEU A 7 1.31 -17.55 1.05
N MET A 8 2.35 -18.01 1.75
CA MET A 8 2.22 -18.68 3.04
C MET A 8 1.61 -17.77 4.11
N MET A 9 1.98 -16.49 4.11
CA MET A 9 1.38 -15.48 4.99
C MET A 9 -0.10 -15.27 4.68
N GLN A 10 -0.48 -15.25 3.40
CA GLN A 10 -1.88 -15.15 2.96
C GLN A 10 -2.67 -16.40 3.35
N VAL A 11 -2.09 -17.59 3.23
CA VAL A 11 -2.70 -18.85 3.72
C VAL A 11 -2.93 -18.76 5.22
N GLY A 12 -1.93 -18.31 5.98
CA GLY A 12 -2.06 -18.08 7.42
C GLY A 12 -3.17 -17.07 7.76
N ALA A 13 -3.26 -15.98 7.00
CA ALA A 13 -4.30 -14.95 7.14
C ALA A 13 -5.71 -15.48 6.86
N ALA A 14 -5.85 -16.34 5.84
CA ALA A 14 -7.13 -16.94 5.48
C ALA A 14 -7.61 -17.98 6.51
N MET A 15 -6.68 -18.73 7.12
CA MET A 15 -6.99 -19.81 8.07
C MET A 15 -7.11 -19.34 9.52
N THR A 16 -6.71 -18.11 9.83
CA THR A 16 -6.66 -17.60 11.20
C THR A 16 -7.71 -16.51 11.43
N PRO A 17 -8.43 -16.49 12.56
CA PRO A 17 -9.32 -15.39 12.89
C PRO A 17 -8.61 -14.03 12.80
N PRO A 18 -9.21 -12.99 12.14
CA PRO A 18 -8.52 -11.74 11.84
C PRO A 18 -7.84 -11.06 13.03
N LEU A 19 -8.50 -11.06 14.19
CA LEU A 19 -7.93 -10.55 15.44
C LEU A 19 -6.63 -11.27 15.84
N LYS A 20 -6.65 -12.61 15.82
CA LYS A 20 -5.51 -13.45 16.21
C LYS A 20 -4.36 -13.29 15.22
N PHE A 21 -4.64 -13.22 13.92
CA PHE A 21 -3.61 -13.04 12.90
C PHE A 21 -2.83 -11.74 13.12
N ILE A 22 -3.53 -10.62 13.35
CA ILE A 22 -2.86 -9.33 13.60
C ILE A 22 -2.06 -9.35 14.91
N ILE A 23 -2.57 -9.97 15.97
CA ILE A 23 -1.83 -10.11 17.24
C ILE A 23 -0.54 -10.91 17.03
N HIS A 24 -0.61 -12.07 16.36
CA HIS A 24 0.58 -12.87 16.06
C HIS A 24 1.56 -12.10 15.17
N LEU A 25 1.07 -11.32 14.21
CA LEU A 25 1.91 -10.49 13.37
C LEU A 25 2.62 -9.40 14.18
N LEU A 26 1.90 -8.66 15.04
CA LEU A 26 2.49 -7.67 15.94
C LEU A 26 3.58 -8.29 16.83
N GLN A 27 3.30 -9.45 17.43
CA GLN A 27 4.27 -10.19 18.24
C GLN A 27 5.49 -10.62 17.43
N ARG A 28 5.30 -11.09 16.20
CA ARG A 28 6.39 -11.49 15.32
C ARG A 28 7.33 -10.34 14.97
N PHE A 29 6.79 -9.14 14.83
CA PHE A 29 7.56 -7.90 14.63
C PHE A 29 8.06 -7.29 15.95
N GLY A 30 7.67 -7.80 17.12
CA GLY A 30 8.03 -7.22 18.42
C GLY A 30 7.37 -5.86 18.70
N LEU A 31 6.18 -5.63 18.11
CA LEU A 31 5.42 -4.38 18.20
C LEU A 31 4.23 -4.45 19.17
N ASP A 32 4.12 -5.51 19.97
CA ASP A 32 3.06 -5.69 20.96
C ASP A 32 3.00 -4.54 21.96
N LYS A 33 4.16 -4.13 22.51
CA LYS A 33 4.24 -2.95 23.39
C LYS A 33 4.12 -1.65 22.61
N TRP A 34 4.76 -1.55 21.44
CA TRP A 34 4.72 -0.35 20.59
C TRP A 34 3.29 0.03 20.18
N ALA A 35 2.41 -0.98 20.02
CA ALA A 35 1.00 -0.85 19.70
C ALA A 35 0.09 -0.55 20.91
N THR A 36 0.65 -0.04 22.02
CA THR A 36 -0.10 0.45 23.19
C THR A 36 -0.04 1.97 23.30
N ILE A 37 -0.97 2.57 24.04
CA ILE A 37 -1.04 4.03 24.23
C ILE A 37 0.04 4.48 25.21
N GLU A 38 0.34 3.65 26.20
CA GLU A 38 1.26 3.93 27.31
C GLU A 38 2.73 3.85 26.90
N PHE A 39 3.03 3.20 25.77
CA PHE A 39 4.40 2.95 25.28
C PHE A 39 5.34 4.15 25.34
N GLU A 40 4.91 5.33 24.88
CA GLU A 40 5.77 6.52 24.85
C GLU A 40 6.09 7.04 26.25
N GLN A 41 5.15 6.90 27.20
CA GLN A 41 5.34 7.29 28.59
C GLN A 41 6.29 6.32 29.29
N ASP A 42 6.08 5.02 29.09
CA ASP A 42 6.95 3.97 29.63
C ASP A 42 8.39 4.14 29.16
N GLU A 43 8.59 4.39 27.85
CA GLU A 43 9.92 4.65 27.28
C GLU A 43 10.55 5.94 27.83
N ALA A 44 9.77 6.99 28.07
CA ALA A 44 10.27 8.23 28.66
C ALA A 44 10.71 8.03 30.12
N THR A 45 9.92 7.31 30.92
CA THR A 45 10.27 6.95 32.30
C THR A 45 11.50 6.04 32.34
N ALA A 46 11.58 5.05 31.46
CA ALA A 46 12.75 4.16 31.37
C ALA A 46 14.03 4.93 31.02
N ALA A 47 13.96 5.90 30.11
CA ALA A 47 15.09 6.75 29.74
C ALA A 47 15.56 7.65 30.91
N GLN A 48 14.66 8.09 31.80
CA GLN A 48 15.04 8.82 33.01
C GLN A 48 15.81 7.94 34.01
N ILE A 49 15.42 6.67 34.13
CA ILE A 49 16.05 5.71 35.04
C ILE A 49 17.40 5.22 34.49
N LYS A 50 17.51 5.08 33.16
CA LYS A 50 18.71 4.60 32.45
C LYS A 50 19.06 5.54 31.29
N PRO A 51 19.67 6.70 31.56
CA PRO A 51 19.97 7.72 30.56
C PRO A 51 21.01 7.30 29.51
N GLU A 52 21.79 6.25 29.79
CA GLU A 52 22.76 5.64 28.88
C GLU A 52 22.17 4.59 27.93
N SER A 53 20.85 4.38 27.96
CA SER A 53 20.16 3.51 27.01
C SER A 53 20.17 4.10 25.59
N LYS A 54 20.45 3.25 24.60
CA LYS A 54 20.47 3.64 23.18
C LYS A 54 19.06 4.05 22.74
N ASP A 55 18.92 5.21 22.10
CA ASP A 55 17.64 5.60 21.48
C ASP A 55 17.29 4.63 20.33
N LEU A 56 16.27 3.80 20.55
CA LEU A 56 15.79 2.81 19.59
C LEU A 56 14.59 3.30 18.76
N SER A 57 14.16 4.55 18.92
CA SER A 57 12.97 5.11 18.26
C SER A 57 12.99 4.90 16.74
N LYS A 58 14.08 5.25 16.06
CA LYS A 58 14.24 5.05 14.61
C LYS A 58 14.14 3.58 14.18
N THR A 59 14.70 2.68 14.98
CA THR A 59 14.64 1.23 14.71
C THR A 59 13.20 0.74 14.85
N MET A 60 12.49 1.15 15.91
CA MET A 60 11.09 0.80 16.12
C MET A 60 10.18 1.32 15.02
N VAL A 61 10.40 2.56 14.57
CA VAL A 61 9.67 3.13 13.42
C VAL A 61 9.92 2.31 12.16
N THR A 62 11.17 1.93 11.89
CA THR A 62 11.52 1.07 10.74
C THR A 62 10.81 -0.28 10.84
N ILE A 63 10.78 -0.91 12.01
CA ILE A 63 10.07 -2.18 12.24
C ILE A 63 8.56 -2.02 12.02
N ALA A 64 7.97 -0.91 12.48
CA ALA A 64 6.56 -0.59 12.25
C ALA A 64 6.26 -0.39 10.76
N GLU A 65 7.12 0.29 10.00
CA GLU A 65 7.00 0.41 8.55
C GLU A 65 7.01 -0.97 7.87
N GLU A 66 7.92 -1.87 8.26
CA GLU A 66 7.98 -3.23 7.71
C GLU A 66 6.76 -4.08 8.10
N PHE A 67 6.17 -3.87 9.28
CA PHE A 67 4.90 -4.49 9.67
C PHE A 67 3.76 -4.06 8.74
N PHE A 68 3.62 -2.76 8.47
CA PHE A 68 2.60 -2.26 7.54
C PHE A 68 2.86 -2.70 6.11
N GLN A 69 4.13 -2.72 5.68
CA GLN A 69 4.50 -3.23 4.36
C GLN A 69 4.11 -4.71 4.23
N CYS A 70 4.34 -5.53 5.26
CA CYS A 70 3.92 -6.92 5.28
C CYS A 70 2.39 -7.06 5.17
N LEU A 71 1.63 -6.27 5.93
CA LEU A 71 0.16 -6.23 5.82
C LEU A 71 -0.31 -5.84 4.43
N ILE A 72 0.31 -4.82 3.82
CA ILE A 72 0.00 -4.38 2.46
C ILE A 72 0.23 -5.53 1.47
N LEU A 73 1.35 -6.25 1.58
CA LEU A 73 1.62 -7.39 0.70
C LEU A 73 0.58 -8.50 0.86
N VAL A 74 0.21 -8.85 2.10
CA VAL A 74 -0.84 -9.84 2.37
C VAL A 74 -2.19 -9.43 1.76
N LEU A 75 -2.56 -8.14 1.85
CA LEU A 75 -3.84 -7.62 1.38
C LEU A 75 -3.90 -7.36 -0.14
N CYS A 76 -2.79 -6.94 -0.72
CA CYS A 76 -2.75 -6.37 -2.07
C CYS A 76 -2.10 -7.28 -3.12
N GLU A 77 -1.29 -8.26 -2.72
CA GLU A 77 -0.67 -9.18 -3.67
C GLU A 77 -1.67 -10.27 -4.10
N ARG A 78 -2.48 -9.96 -5.12
CA ARG A 78 -3.56 -10.85 -5.61
C ARG A 78 -3.31 -11.39 -7.01
N TYR A 79 -2.19 -11.04 -7.63
CA TYR A 79 -1.82 -11.50 -8.97
C TYR A 79 -1.06 -12.83 -8.94
N ALA A 80 -0.64 -13.29 -7.75
CA ALA A 80 -0.08 -14.61 -7.55
C ALA A 80 -1.10 -15.69 -7.95
N HIS A 81 -0.60 -16.73 -8.63
CA HIS A 81 -1.42 -17.84 -9.10
C HIS A 81 -2.20 -18.49 -7.94
N GLY A 82 -3.51 -18.60 -8.09
CA GLY A 82 -4.38 -19.23 -7.08
C GLY A 82 -4.80 -18.32 -5.92
N VAL A 83 -4.39 -17.05 -5.89
CA VAL A 83 -4.79 -16.09 -4.84
C VAL A 83 -5.97 -15.23 -5.25
N GLY A 84 -5.82 -14.46 -6.32
CA GLY A 84 -6.88 -13.60 -6.86
C GLY A 84 -7.58 -14.22 -8.07
N LYS A 85 -8.74 -13.66 -8.41
CA LYS A 85 -9.47 -13.93 -9.65
C LYS A 85 -8.79 -13.22 -10.82
N THR A 86 -7.67 -13.76 -11.27
CA THR A 86 -6.85 -13.21 -12.35
C THR A 86 -6.56 -14.27 -13.41
N ASN A 87 -6.24 -13.82 -14.62
CA ASN A 87 -5.67 -14.70 -15.64
C ASN A 87 -4.15 -14.78 -15.45
N PRO A 88 -3.50 -15.90 -15.84
CA PRO A 88 -2.04 -16.02 -15.76
C PRO A 88 -1.28 -14.89 -16.47
N ILE A 89 -1.81 -14.38 -17.58
CA ILE A 89 -1.23 -13.26 -18.32
C ILE A 89 -1.21 -11.94 -17.52
N ASP A 90 -2.12 -11.74 -16.58
CA ASP A 90 -2.23 -10.50 -15.81
C ASP A 90 -1.05 -10.31 -14.86
N GLY A 91 -0.54 -11.41 -14.29
CA GLY A 91 0.68 -11.41 -13.47
C GLY A 91 1.90 -10.95 -14.27
N VAL A 92 2.09 -11.52 -15.47
CA VAL A 92 3.22 -11.15 -16.36
C VAL A 92 3.07 -9.72 -16.87
N LYS A 93 1.85 -9.29 -17.24
CA LYS A 93 1.56 -7.89 -17.60
C LYS A 93 1.94 -6.94 -16.49
N ARG A 94 1.49 -7.23 -15.26
CA ARG A 94 1.82 -6.42 -14.08
C ARG A 94 3.33 -6.33 -13.91
N GLU A 95 4.06 -7.43 -14.01
CA GLU A 95 5.51 -7.45 -13.86
C GLU A 95 6.23 -6.59 -14.92
N VAL A 96 5.87 -6.76 -16.21
CA VAL A 96 6.45 -5.98 -17.31
C VAL A 96 6.13 -4.49 -17.16
N ILE A 97 4.90 -4.13 -16.78
CA ILE A 97 4.51 -2.74 -16.49
C ILE A 97 5.42 -2.16 -15.41
N HIS A 98 5.62 -2.86 -14.30
CA HIS A 98 6.41 -2.36 -13.19
C HIS A 98 7.90 -2.24 -13.53
N ILE A 99 8.44 -3.12 -14.36
CA ILE A 99 9.79 -2.98 -14.92
C ILE A 99 9.88 -1.70 -15.76
N LEU A 100 8.94 -1.48 -16.68
CA LEU A 100 8.91 -0.28 -17.53
C LEU A 100 8.60 1.01 -16.76
N CYS A 101 7.93 0.91 -15.62
CA CYS A 101 7.73 2.04 -14.72
C CYS A 101 9.04 2.53 -14.11
N THR A 102 10.11 1.70 -14.03
CA THR A 102 11.44 2.13 -13.57
C THR A 102 12.24 2.92 -14.64
N GLY A 103 11.78 2.90 -15.90
CA GLY A 103 12.47 3.50 -17.04
C GLY A 103 12.25 2.69 -18.32
N SER A 104 12.74 3.20 -19.45
CA SER A 104 12.72 2.45 -20.72
C SER A 104 13.77 1.33 -20.70
N HIS A 105 13.45 0.18 -21.30
CA HIS A 105 14.32 -0.99 -21.35
C HIS A 105 14.29 -1.63 -22.75
N THR A 106 15.38 -2.30 -23.13
CA THR A 106 15.38 -3.19 -24.30
C THR A 106 14.59 -4.46 -23.99
N PHE A 107 14.17 -5.20 -25.02
CA PHE A 107 13.49 -6.49 -24.81
C PHE A 107 14.33 -7.46 -23.97
N SER A 108 15.63 -7.54 -24.23
CA SER A 108 16.57 -8.41 -23.50
C SER A 108 16.68 -8.03 -22.02
N GLN A 109 16.66 -6.73 -21.69
CA GLN A 109 16.67 -6.26 -20.30
C GLN A 109 15.37 -6.60 -19.57
N ILE A 110 14.21 -6.48 -20.25
CA ILE A 110 12.93 -6.90 -19.69
C ILE A 110 12.97 -8.41 -19.40
N GLN A 111 13.40 -9.22 -20.36
CA GLN A 111 13.49 -10.67 -20.21
C GLN A 111 14.40 -11.11 -19.06
N GLN A 112 15.48 -10.39 -18.79
CA GLN A 112 16.37 -10.68 -17.65
C GLN A 112 15.76 -10.29 -16.30
N LYS A 113 14.85 -9.30 -16.28
CA LYS A 113 14.24 -8.77 -15.05
C LYS A 113 12.95 -9.45 -14.66
N VAL A 114 12.21 -9.99 -15.63
CA VAL A 114 10.98 -10.75 -15.37
C VAL A 114 11.31 -12.02 -14.58
N SER A 115 10.49 -12.32 -13.58
CA SER A 115 10.60 -13.46 -12.70
C SER A 115 10.53 -14.77 -13.50
N ASN A 116 11.36 -15.74 -13.11
CA ASN A 116 11.41 -17.05 -13.74
C ASN A 116 10.27 -17.98 -13.29
N ASP A 117 9.07 -17.46 -13.01
CA ASP A 117 7.94 -18.27 -12.57
C ASP A 117 7.61 -19.35 -13.62
N ILE A 118 7.47 -20.59 -13.16
CA ILE A 118 7.14 -21.75 -14.00
C ILE A 118 5.79 -21.52 -14.68
N ASN A 119 4.85 -20.86 -14.01
CA ASN A 119 3.54 -20.54 -14.58
C ASN A 119 3.63 -19.47 -15.68
N ALA A 120 4.60 -18.56 -15.57
CA ALA A 120 4.86 -17.53 -16.58
C ALA A 120 5.51 -18.10 -17.86
N LYS A 121 6.19 -19.26 -17.80
CA LYS A 121 6.88 -19.86 -18.95
C LYS A 121 5.97 -20.25 -20.12
N ARG A 122 4.67 -20.43 -19.87
CA ARG A 122 3.68 -20.75 -20.91
C ARG A 122 3.17 -19.51 -21.65
N ILE A 123 3.54 -18.31 -21.19
CA ILE A 123 3.07 -17.03 -21.72
C ILE A 123 4.18 -16.43 -22.57
N SER A 124 3.84 -15.98 -23.77
CA SER A 124 4.75 -15.26 -24.65
C SER A 124 5.07 -13.88 -24.06
N LEU A 125 6.28 -13.70 -23.55
CA LEU A 125 6.75 -12.41 -23.03
C LEU A 125 6.70 -11.33 -24.14
N HIS A 126 7.02 -11.71 -25.37
CA HIS A 126 6.95 -10.83 -26.53
C HIS A 126 5.56 -10.21 -26.71
N ASP A 127 4.51 -11.03 -26.64
CA ASP A 127 3.14 -10.57 -26.85
C ASP A 127 2.66 -9.71 -25.68
N VAL A 128 3.12 -10.00 -24.45
CA VAL A 128 2.84 -9.18 -23.28
C VAL A 128 3.50 -7.80 -23.39
N VAL A 129 4.78 -7.74 -23.76
CA VAL A 129 5.51 -6.49 -23.95
C VAL A 129 4.80 -5.61 -24.99
N ASN A 130 4.41 -6.17 -26.14
CA ASN A 130 3.69 -5.44 -27.18
C ASN A 130 2.31 -4.95 -26.74
N GLN A 131 1.66 -5.64 -25.79
CA GLN A 131 0.39 -5.19 -25.23
C GLN A 131 0.56 -3.97 -24.32
N VAL A 132 1.58 -3.96 -23.45
CA VAL A 132 1.71 -2.95 -22.38
C VAL A 132 2.71 -1.84 -22.66
N ALA A 133 3.50 -1.95 -23.73
CA ALA A 133 4.61 -1.05 -24.03
C ALA A 133 4.63 -0.57 -25.48
N ASP A 134 5.12 0.66 -25.69
CA ASP A 134 5.39 1.23 -27.00
C ASP A 134 6.88 1.06 -27.33
N PHE A 135 7.17 0.45 -28.48
CA PHE A 135 8.53 0.39 -29.00
C PHE A 135 8.92 1.74 -29.60
N ARG A 136 10.06 2.29 -29.18
CA ARG A 136 10.65 3.48 -29.77
C ARG A 136 11.96 3.12 -30.46
N GLU A 137 12.01 3.39 -31.75
CA GLU A 137 13.22 3.22 -32.55
C GLU A 137 14.35 4.10 -32.01
N PRO A 138 15.59 3.62 -32.07
CA PRO A 138 16.73 4.42 -31.64
C PRO A 138 16.96 5.56 -32.62
N LEU A 139 17.22 6.76 -32.09
CA LEU A 139 17.58 7.93 -32.90
C LEU A 139 19.04 7.89 -33.42
N SER A 140 19.83 6.90 -32.99
CA SER A 140 21.27 6.76 -33.30
C SER A 140 21.70 5.28 -33.23
N THR A 141 23.00 5.00 -33.02
CA THR A 141 23.57 3.64 -32.88
C THR A 141 23.13 2.88 -31.61
N SER A 142 22.18 3.43 -30.84
CA SER A 142 21.62 2.78 -29.65
C SER A 142 20.62 1.68 -30.04
N ALA A 143 20.31 0.77 -29.11
CA ALA A 143 19.24 -0.21 -29.32
C ALA A 143 17.87 0.43 -29.09
N GLY A 144 16.86 0.04 -29.87
CA GLY A 144 15.47 0.46 -29.64
C GLY A 144 14.96 0.03 -28.27
N GLN A 145 14.10 0.85 -27.67
CA GLN A 145 13.65 0.68 -26.28
C GLN A 145 12.13 0.67 -26.17
N PHE A 146 11.63 -0.15 -25.26
CA PHE A 146 10.24 -0.19 -24.88
C PHE A 146 9.97 0.81 -23.77
N HIS A 147 8.86 1.54 -23.92
CA HIS A 147 8.36 2.52 -22.98
C HIS A 147 6.99 2.08 -22.49
N CYS A 148 6.68 2.30 -21.21
CA CYS A 148 5.34 1.99 -20.69
C CYS A 148 4.29 2.82 -21.44
N LYS A 149 3.24 2.16 -21.96
CA LYS A 149 2.10 2.86 -22.58
C LYS A 149 1.41 3.76 -21.56
N GLU A 150 0.85 4.87 -22.03
CA GLU A 150 0.04 5.74 -21.18
C GLU A 150 -1.17 4.99 -20.60
N SER A 151 -1.81 4.13 -21.40
CA SER A 151 -2.89 3.24 -20.96
C SER A 151 -2.49 2.20 -19.91
N SER A 152 -1.18 1.92 -19.78
CA SER A 152 -0.63 1.01 -18.78
C SER A 152 -0.28 1.73 -17.46
N LEU A 153 -0.15 3.06 -17.46
CA LEU A 153 0.21 3.83 -16.27
C LEU A 153 -0.75 3.63 -15.09
N PRO A 154 -2.09 3.54 -15.25
CA PRO A 154 -3.00 3.30 -14.14
C PRO A 154 -2.73 2.00 -13.35
N PHE A 155 -2.00 1.03 -13.93
CA PHE A 155 -1.67 -0.24 -13.28
C PHE A 155 -0.40 -0.18 -12.41
N TYR A 156 0.29 0.96 -12.38
CA TYR A 156 1.45 1.18 -11.52
C TYR A 156 1.08 1.17 -10.04
N SER A 157 1.77 0.35 -9.25
CA SER A 157 1.68 0.31 -7.80
C SER A 157 3.05 0.61 -7.17
N PRO A 158 3.13 1.57 -6.23
CA PRO A 158 4.36 1.82 -5.47
C PRO A 158 4.70 0.65 -4.54
N PHE A 159 3.74 -0.22 -4.24
CA PHE A 159 3.87 -1.37 -3.34
C PHE A 159 4.15 -2.68 -4.10
N PHE A 160 4.59 -2.61 -5.35
CA PHE A 160 4.92 -3.79 -6.11
C PHE A 160 6.00 -4.62 -5.41
N MET A 161 5.69 -5.91 -5.21
CA MET A 161 6.42 -6.76 -4.29
C MET A 161 7.86 -7.05 -4.73
N HIS A 162 8.15 -7.04 -6.04
CA HIS A 162 9.48 -7.33 -6.56
C HIS A 162 10.39 -6.10 -6.70
N TYR A 163 9.95 -4.91 -6.29
CA TYR A 163 10.83 -3.75 -6.29
C TYR A 163 11.90 -3.84 -5.20
N SER A 164 13.16 -3.75 -5.62
CA SER A 164 14.26 -3.38 -4.72
C SER A 164 14.14 -1.91 -4.27
N LYS A 165 14.93 -1.51 -3.28
CA LYS A 165 14.98 -0.10 -2.83
C LYS A 165 15.34 0.85 -3.99
N SER A 166 16.27 0.46 -4.85
CA SER A 166 16.65 1.22 -6.05
C SER A 166 15.52 1.25 -7.08
N ASP A 167 14.80 0.15 -7.29
CA ASP A 167 13.69 0.12 -8.25
C ASP A 167 12.54 1.01 -7.81
N ARG A 168 12.22 1.05 -6.51
CA ARG A 168 11.17 1.95 -5.98
C ARG A 168 11.52 3.41 -6.27
N LEU A 169 12.77 3.81 -6.02
CA LEU A 169 13.24 5.18 -6.28
C LEU A 169 13.23 5.49 -7.79
N ALA A 170 13.71 4.57 -8.62
CA ALA A 170 13.70 4.74 -10.07
C ALA A 170 12.27 4.85 -10.62
N ALA A 171 11.36 4.02 -10.13
CA ALA A 171 9.95 4.07 -10.49
C ALA A 171 9.31 5.39 -10.05
N GLU A 172 9.53 5.84 -8.82
CA GLU A 172 8.99 7.11 -8.34
C GLU A 172 9.43 8.29 -9.21
N GLN A 173 10.73 8.39 -9.52
CA GLN A 173 11.27 9.45 -10.37
C GLN A 173 10.73 9.36 -11.81
N SER A 174 10.69 8.16 -12.38
CA SER A 174 10.19 7.92 -13.73
C SER A 174 8.70 8.27 -13.84
N GLN A 175 7.88 7.82 -12.89
CA GLN A 175 6.44 8.13 -12.86
C GLN A 175 6.18 9.63 -12.64
N ALA A 176 6.98 10.31 -11.82
CA ALA A 176 6.87 11.75 -11.65
C ALA A 176 7.13 12.51 -12.97
N ARG A 177 8.15 12.10 -13.74
CA ARG A 177 8.46 12.70 -15.04
C ARG A 177 7.40 12.41 -16.10
N VAL A 178 7.00 11.15 -16.25
CA VAL A 178 6.05 10.73 -17.30
C VAL A 178 4.67 11.34 -17.08
N ARG A 179 4.29 11.63 -15.84
CA ARG A 179 2.97 12.15 -15.47
C ARG A 179 2.94 13.65 -15.19
N GLU A 180 4.06 14.36 -15.39
CA GLU A 180 4.20 15.78 -15.04
C GLU A 180 3.13 16.64 -15.72
N ASN A 181 2.86 16.35 -16.99
CA ASN A 181 1.92 17.09 -17.85
C ASN A 181 0.56 16.41 -18.01
N LEU A 182 0.30 15.33 -17.25
CA LEU A 182 -0.98 14.63 -17.28
C LEU A 182 -1.95 15.22 -16.25
N ASP A 183 -3.23 14.84 -16.35
CA ASP A 183 -4.26 15.27 -15.42
C ASP A 183 -3.87 15.01 -13.96
N LYS A 184 -4.33 15.90 -13.06
CA LYS A 184 -4.00 15.83 -11.62
C LYS A 184 -4.30 14.47 -10.99
N ASN A 185 -5.37 13.81 -11.42
CA ASN A 185 -5.77 12.47 -10.96
C ASN A 185 -4.75 11.39 -11.37
N ILE A 186 -4.16 11.51 -12.56
CA ILE A 186 -3.14 10.59 -13.07
C ILE A 186 -1.80 10.87 -12.38
N ARG A 187 -1.45 12.15 -12.19
CA ARG A 187 -0.23 12.59 -11.50
C ARG A 187 -0.13 12.10 -10.04
N ALA A 188 -1.28 11.88 -9.39
CA ALA A 188 -1.33 11.37 -8.01
C ALA A 188 -0.81 9.93 -7.85
N CYS A 189 -0.64 9.18 -8.96
CA CYS A 189 -0.23 7.77 -8.96
C CYS A 189 -1.08 6.92 -8.00
N ALA A 190 -2.40 7.10 -8.06
CA ALA A 190 -3.31 6.31 -7.24
C ALA A 190 -3.07 4.81 -7.50
N PRO A 191 -2.89 3.99 -6.45
CA PRO A 191 -2.80 2.55 -6.58
C PRO A 191 -3.92 1.94 -7.42
N PRO A 192 -3.61 0.88 -8.17
CA PRO A 192 -4.54 0.27 -9.09
C PRO A 192 -5.65 -0.45 -8.35
N VAL A 193 -6.73 -0.66 -9.07
CA VAL A 193 -7.76 -1.63 -8.72
C VAL A 193 -7.13 -2.98 -8.43
N LEU A 194 -7.50 -3.57 -7.31
CA LEU A 194 -7.07 -4.92 -6.98
C LEU A 194 -8.10 -5.94 -7.48
N PRO A 195 -7.64 -7.06 -8.07
CA PRO A 195 -8.51 -8.19 -8.37
C PRO A 195 -9.23 -8.70 -7.11
N ASP A 196 -10.39 -9.32 -7.28
CA ASP A 196 -11.05 -10.04 -6.18
C ASP A 196 -10.20 -11.22 -5.70
N PHE A 197 -10.35 -11.60 -4.44
CA PHE A 197 -9.80 -12.86 -3.93
C PHE A 197 -10.58 -14.08 -4.46
N LEU A 198 -9.90 -15.21 -4.60
CA LEU A 198 -10.54 -16.52 -4.73
C LEU A 198 -11.19 -16.95 -3.40
N PRO A 199 -12.15 -17.90 -3.41
CA PRO A 199 -12.96 -18.24 -2.23
C PRO A 199 -12.14 -18.60 -0.98
N PHE A 200 -11.00 -19.27 -1.14
CA PHE A 200 -10.14 -19.61 -0.01
C PHE A 200 -9.57 -18.35 0.70
N PHE A 201 -9.32 -17.26 -0.03
CA PHE A 201 -8.68 -16.04 0.47
C PHE A 201 -9.66 -14.88 0.72
N GLU A 202 -10.96 -15.08 0.49
CA GLU A 202 -11.99 -14.03 0.55
C GLU A 202 -12.10 -13.33 1.92
N GLN A 203 -11.62 -13.99 2.99
CA GLN A 203 -11.65 -13.48 4.35
C GLN A 203 -10.48 -12.55 4.69
N ILE A 204 -9.42 -12.50 3.88
CA ILE A 204 -8.24 -11.64 4.12
C ILE A 204 -8.62 -10.16 4.33
N PRO A 205 -9.53 -9.55 3.56
CA PRO A 205 -9.96 -8.17 3.79
C PRO A 205 -10.55 -7.91 5.19
N MET A 206 -11.03 -8.94 5.90
CA MET A 206 -11.55 -8.81 7.26
C MET A 206 -10.48 -8.42 8.28
N LEU A 207 -9.19 -8.58 7.96
CA LEU A 207 -8.08 -8.03 8.73
C LEU A 207 -8.23 -6.52 8.98
N LEU A 208 -8.69 -5.77 7.98
CA LEU A 208 -8.91 -4.31 8.05
C LEU A 208 -10.00 -3.91 9.06
N LYS A 209 -10.94 -4.82 9.34
CA LYS A 209 -12.02 -4.62 10.30
C LYS A 209 -11.66 -5.04 11.72
N SER A 210 -10.45 -5.58 11.91
CA SER A 210 -9.98 -6.07 13.19
C SER A 210 -9.81 -4.92 14.20
N GLY A 211 -10.37 -5.07 15.40
CA GLY A 211 -10.31 -4.04 16.44
C GLY A 211 -8.89 -3.65 16.82
N ILE A 212 -7.96 -4.62 16.85
CA ILE A 212 -6.54 -4.36 17.13
C ILE A 212 -5.87 -3.57 16.00
N LEU A 213 -6.22 -3.84 14.74
CA LEU A 213 -5.62 -3.11 13.62
C LEU A 213 -6.13 -1.66 13.59
N ILE A 214 -7.43 -1.45 13.85
CA ILE A 214 -8.00 -0.11 14.03
C ILE A 214 -7.32 0.64 15.19
N HIS A 215 -7.06 -0.05 16.30
CA HIS A 215 -6.32 0.53 17.43
C HIS A 215 -4.90 0.95 17.04
N VAL A 216 -4.16 0.08 16.35
CA VAL A 216 -2.83 0.39 15.81
C VAL A 216 -2.86 1.61 14.89
N PHE A 217 -3.85 1.72 14.00
CA PHE A 217 -3.99 2.90 13.14
C PHE A 217 -4.27 4.19 13.94
N ARG A 218 -5.09 4.12 14.99
CA ARG A 218 -5.32 5.28 15.89
C ARG A 218 -4.03 5.74 16.55
N ILE A 219 -3.19 4.81 17.00
CA ILE A 219 -1.88 5.12 17.58
C ILE A 219 -0.96 5.79 16.56
N VAL A 220 -0.89 5.27 15.32
CA VAL A 220 -0.08 5.88 14.27
C VAL A 220 -0.53 7.30 13.96
N ILE A 221 -1.84 7.51 13.78
CA ILE A 221 -2.42 8.83 13.50
C ILE A 221 -2.11 9.79 14.65
N ASP A 222 -2.36 9.39 15.90
CA ASP A 222 -2.06 10.19 17.09
C ASP A 222 -0.57 10.57 17.15
N ARG A 223 0.33 9.61 16.96
CA ARG A 223 1.79 9.84 16.91
C ARG A 223 2.20 10.82 15.83
N THR A 224 1.63 10.69 14.63
CA THR A 224 1.92 11.60 13.52
C THR A 224 1.42 13.02 13.84
N THR A 225 0.20 13.18 14.34
CA THR A 225 -0.37 14.50 14.68
C THR A 225 0.43 15.21 15.77
N ARG A 226 0.94 14.46 16.76
CA ARG A 226 1.81 14.98 17.83
C ARG A 226 3.28 15.12 17.42
N ARG A 227 3.64 14.79 16.18
CA ARG A 227 5.03 14.75 15.68
C ARG A 227 5.96 13.93 16.60
N SER A 228 5.44 12.80 17.07
CA SER A 228 6.20 11.88 17.92
C SER A 228 7.45 11.36 17.20
N ARG A 229 8.54 11.14 17.95
CA ARG A 229 9.75 10.46 17.44
C ARG A 229 9.50 9.02 16.98
N PHE A 230 8.34 8.45 17.34
CA PHE A 230 7.88 7.13 16.90
C PHE A 230 6.94 7.19 15.68
N SER A 231 7.01 8.27 14.89
CA SER A 231 6.30 8.45 13.62
C SER A 231 7.28 8.67 12.46
N SER A 232 6.83 8.42 11.23
CA SER A 232 7.55 8.79 10.01
C SER A 232 6.59 9.20 8.89
N ASP A 233 7.11 9.91 7.89
CA ASP A 233 6.37 10.25 6.66
C ASP A 233 6.01 9.01 5.83
N ARG A 234 6.60 7.84 6.10
CA ARG A 234 6.22 6.58 5.44
C ARG A 234 5.06 5.88 6.15
N LEU A 235 4.96 6.07 7.47
CA LEU A 235 3.76 5.72 8.22
C LEU A 235 2.58 6.64 7.84
N PHE A 236 2.87 7.87 7.40
CA PHE A 236 1.87 8.84 6.93
C PHE A 236 2.37 9.63 5.71
N HIS A 237 2.03 9.17 4.49
CA HIS A 237 2.59 9.74 3.25
C HIS A 237 2.15 11.19 2.98
N LYS A 238 3.15 12.10 2.95
CA LYS A 238 3.08 13.54 2.66
C LYS A 238 2.38 13.93 1.33
N LYS A 239 2.24 13.01 0.37
CA LYS A 239 1.46 13.21 -0.88
C LYS A 239 -0.06 13.32 -0.65
N ALA A 240 -0.56 12.95 0.54
CA ALA A 240 -1.93 13.23 0.95
C ALA A 240 -2.21 14.73 1.16
N GLU A 241 -1.15 15.57 1.22
CA GLU A 241 -1.23 17.01 1.47
C GLU A 241 -1.28 17.86 0.18
N GLU A 242 -0.79 17.33 -0.95
CA GLU A 242 -0.72 18.06 -2.24
C GLU A 242 -1.92 17.77 -3.19
N SER A 243 -2.74 16.78 -2.84
CA SER A 243 -4.00 16.48 -3.55
C SER A 243 -5.13 17.24 -2.86
N VAL A 244 -5.95 17.94 -3.66
CA VAL A 244 -7.09 18.75 -3.21
C VAL A 244 -7.84 18.01 -2.12
N GLY A 245 -7.92 18.65 -0.94
CA GLY A 245 -8.79 18.35 0.18
C GLY A 245 -9.05 16.87 0.43
N LEU A 246 -8.57 16.36 1.57
CA LEU A 246 -8.96 15.05 2.09
C LEU A 246 -10.48 14.81 1.98
N LEU A 247 -11.32 15.87 2.06
CA LEU A 247 -12.75 15.86 1.77
C LEU A 247 -13.15 15.72 0.28
N ALA A 248 -12.52 16.44 -0.65
CA ALA A 248 -12.86 16.39 -2.09
C ALA A 248 -12.47 15.04 -2.73
N LEU A 249 -11.43 14.39 -2.20
CA LEU A 249 -11.03 13.04 -2.57
C LEU A 249 -11.96 11.97 -1.97
N LEU A 250 -12.60 12.26 -0.83
CA LEU A 250 -13.64 11.43 -0.21
C LEU A 250 -15.01 11.61 -0.91
N GLU A 251 -15.32 12.80 -1.41
CA GLU A 251 -16.58 13.12 -2.11
C GLU A 251 -16.64 12.54 -3.54
N GLY A 252 -15.50 12.46 -4.24
CA GLY A 252 -15.40 11.86 -5.57
C GLY A 252 -15.47 10.32 -5.62
N LEU A 253 -15.43 9.65 -4.47
CA LEU A 253 -15.47 8.18 -4.34
C LEU A 253 -16.89 7.63 -4.08
N ILE A 254 -17.89 8.50 -3.97
CA ILE A 254 -19.29 8.08 -3.89
C ILE A 254 -19.85 7.94 -5.31
N GLY A 255 -19.92 6.68 -5.78
CA GLY A 255 -20.66 6.30 -6.99
C GLY A 255 -19.89 5.52 -8.06
N LYS A 256 -18.60 5.21 -7.88
CA LYS A 256 -17.84 4.32 -8.77
C LYS A 256 -16.88 3.43 -7.98
N PRO A 257 -16.66 2.18 -8.45
CA PRO A 257 -15.85 1.20 -7.76
C PRO A 257 -14.38 1.62 -7.88
N GLU A 258 -13.56 1.09 -6.99
CA GLU A 258 -12.09 1.11 -7.08
C GLU A 258 -11.42 2.39 -6.55
N SER A 259 -10.64 2.20 -5.50
CA SER A 259 -10.28 3.27 -4.58
C SER A 259 -8.88 2.99 -4.00
N SER A 260 -8.15 4.04 -3.62
CA SER A 260 -6.89 3.93 -2.85
C SER A 260 -6.73 5.09 -1.85
N ILE A 261 -7.16 5.06 -0.57
CA ILE A 261 -6.60 4.49 0.70
C ILE A 261 -5.82 3.16 0.62
N CYS A 262 -5.78 2.25 1.60
CA CYS A 262 -6.84 1.25 1.51
C CYS A 262 -8.16 1.94 1.86
N PRO A 263 -9.02 2.21 0.88
CA PRO A 263 -10.27 2.97 1.02
C PRO A 263 -11.26 2.32 1.95
N ILE A 264 -11.15 0.99 2.14
CA ILE A 264 -11.94 0.21 3.09
C ILE A 264 -11.51 0.52 4.54
N LEU A 265 -10.21 0.70 4.76
CA LEU A 265 -9.67 1.10 6.06
C LEU A 265 -10.01 2.56 6.36
N LEU A 266 -9.99 3.41 5.32
CA LEU A 266 -10.42 4.81 5.42
C LEU A 266 -11.94 4.95 5.61
N GLU A 267 -12.78 4.17 4.92
CA GLU A 267 -14.26 4.11 5.11
C GLU A 267 -14.63 3.67 6.52
N VAL A 268 -14.01 2.60 7.04
CA VAL A 268 -14.31 2.09 8.39
C VAL A 268 -13.81 3.03 9.48
N ILE A 269 -12.66 3.69 9.29
CA ILE A 269 -12.13 4.68 10.24
C ILE A 269 -12.96 5.97 10.20
N VAL A 270 -13.31 6.48 9.02
CA VAL A 270 -14.07 7.73 8.84
C VAL A 270 -15.54 7.57 9.25
N GLU A 271 -16.22 6.48 8.86
CA GLU A 271 -17.64 6.28 9.18
C GLU A 271 -17.88 5.95 10.67
N LYS A 272 -16.91 5.33 11.34
CA LYS A 272 -16.95 5.06 12.79
C LYS A 272 -16.55 6.28 13.63
N TYR A 273 -15.59 7.11 13.17
CA TYR A 273 -15.29 8.42 13.76
C TYR A 273 -16.47 9.40 13.61
N ARG A 274 -17.19 9.38 12.48
CA ARG A 274 -18.37 10.22 12.20
C ARG A 274 -19.56 9.90 13.13
N LYS A 275 -19.75 8.63 13.53
CA LYS A 275 -20.78 8.23 14.51
C LYS A 275 -20.39 8.52 15.96
N LEU A 276 -19.10 8.44 16.31
CA LEU A 276 -18.58 8.78 17.64
C LEU A 276 -18.62 10.30 17.93
N LEU A 277 -18.35 11.13 16.91
CA LEU A 277 -18.45 12.60 17.04
C LEU A 277 -19.90 13.11 17.09
N LYS A 278 -20.85 12.41 16.45
CA LYS A 278 -22.29 12.72 16.55
C LYS A 278 -22.94 12.29 17.86
N PHE A 279 -22.33 11.37 18.62
CA PHE A 279 -22.84 10.96 19.94
C PHE A 279 -22.41 11.89 21.09
N ASN A 280 -21.43 12.77 20.86
CA ASN A 280 -20.99 13.79 21.83
C ASN A 280 -21.55 15.19 21.54
N ILE A 281 -22.41 15.33 20.54
CA ILE A 281 -23.29 16.48 20.41
C ILE A 281 -24.67 15.95 20.79
N GLY A 282 -25.01 16.10 22.08
CA GLY A 282 -26.35 15.78 22.59
C GLY A 282 -27.44 16.51 21.81
N PRO A 283 -28.71 16.13 21.99
CA PRO A 283 -29.81 16.74 21.26
C PRO A 283 -29.79 18.25 21.52
N SER A 284 -29.56 19.03 20.46
CA SER A 284 -29.68 20.49 20.48
C SER A 284 -31.10 20.85 20.93
N GLU A 285 -31.19 21.64 22.01
CA GLU A 285 -32.45 22.16 22.57
C GLU A 285 -33.33 22.81 21.49
N PRO A 286 -34.66 22.68 21.59
CA PRO A 286 -35.57 23.34 20.68
C PRO A 286 -35.52 24.85 20.92
N THR A 287 -35.22 25.60 19.86
CA THR A 287 -35.20 27.06 19.87
C THR A 287 -36.62 27.57 20.16
N LEU A 288 -36.81 28.12 21.36
CA LEU A 288 -37.96 28.92 21.73
C LEU A 288 -38.03 30.13 20.80
N THR A 289 -39.08 30.19 19.99
CA THR A 289 -39.53 31.44 19.37
C THR A 289 -40.30 32.20 20.44
N VAL A 290 -39.75 33.34 20.86
CA VAL A 290 -40.46 34.34 21.66
C VAL A 290 -40.61 35.56 20.76
N ASP A 291 -41.88 35.82 20.44
CA ASP A 291 -42.53 37.06 19.98
C ASP A 291 -41.88 37.91 18.88
#